data_AF-A0A2H0V6X8-F1
#
_entry.id   AF-A0A2H0V6X8-F1
#
_cell.length_a   1.000
_cell.length_b   1.000
_cell.length_c   1.000
_cell.angle_alpha   90.00
_cell.angle_beta   90.00
_cell.angle_gamma   90.00
#
_symmetry.space_group_name_H-M   'P 1'
#
loop_
_entity.id
_entity.type
_entity.pdbx_description
1 polymer ?
#
loop_
_entity_poly.entity_id
_entity_poly.type
_entity_poly.pdbx_seq_one_letter_code
_entity_poly.pdbx_strand_id
1 'polypeptide(L)'
;MKRYKSKIARRYGIQLGNSPKSALVKRNYPPGIHGPKGRKKPTEYGIQLAEKQKAKVIYNILTEKQFKLTFERAKKISGDVGHNLLQLLEKRFDNVVYRLGLAETRPQARQLVNHAHFLVNGKKV
;
A
#
# COMPACT_ATOMS: atom_id res chain seq x y z
N MET A 1 -14.44 2.29 13.12
CA MET A 1 -13.22 1.44 13.00
C MET A 1 -12.13 2.12 12.13
N LYS A 2 -11.57 3.27 12.59
CA LYS A 2 -10.72 4.20 11.78
C LYS A 2 -9.46 4.71 12.55
N ARG A 3 -8.67 3.83 13.19
CA ARG A 3 -7.50 4.25 14.01
C ARG A 3 -6.10 3.86 13.50
N TYR A 4 -5.99 2.96 12.52
CA TYR A 4 -4.67 2.42 12.13
C TYR A 4 -3.92 3.22 11.05
N LYS A 5 -4.62 3.94 10.15
CA LYS A 5 -3.97 4.65 9.02
C LYS A 5 -3.01 5.76 9.46
N SER A 6 -3.38 6.56 10.47
CA SER A 6 -2.52 7.64 10.98
C SER A 6 -1.26 7.11 11.69
N LYS A 7 -1.39 5.99 12.41
CA LYS A 7 -0.26 5.30 13.05
C LYS A 7 0.73 4.77 12.02
N ILE A 8 0.23 4.13 10.96
CA ILE A 8 1.05 3.60 9.86
C ILE A 8 1.70 4.73 9.07
N ALA A 9 0.96 5.78 8.71
CA ALA A 9 1.47 6.95 8.01
C ALA A 9 2.65 7.59 8.78
N ARG A 10 2.50 7.79 10.09
CA ARG A 10 3.56 8.30 10.96
C ARG A 10 4.75 7.36 11.11
N ARG A 11 4.51 6.05 11.16
CA ARG A 11 5.58 5.04 11.25
C ARG A 11 6.51 5.14 10.05
N TYR A 12 5.94 5.15 8.84
CA TYR A 12 6.71 5.12 7.59
C TYR A 12 6.98 6.51 6.99
N GLY A 13 6.41 7.58 7.55
CA GLY A 13 6.58 8.95 7.06
C GLY A 13 5.93 9.19 5.71
N ILE A 14 4.92 8.41 5.34
CA ILE A 14 4.22 8.52 4.05
C ILE A 14 2.80 9.00 4.25
N GLN A 15 2.35 9.90 3.40
CA GLN A 15 0.96 10.34 3.40
C GLN A 15 0.08 9.25 2.79
N LEU A 16 -0.79 8.69 3.62
CA LEU A 16 -1.74 7.64 3.20
C LEU A 16 -3.11 8.25 2.96
N GLY A 17 -3.34 8.66 1.71
CA GLY A 17 -4.61 9.21 1.22
C GLY A 17 -4.57 10.70 0.90
N ASN A 18 -5.66 11.19 0.31
CA ASN A 18 -5.75 12.54 -0.26
C ASN A 18 -6.34 13.58 0.72
N SER A 19 -6.53 13.22 2.00
CA SER A 19 -7.13 14.14 2.97
C SER A 19 -6.11 15.15 3.49
N PRO A 20 -6.45 16.46 3.55
CA PRO A 20 -5.58 17.49 4.11
C PRO A 20 -5.34 17.32 5.62
N LYS A 21 -6.19 16.55 6.31
CA LYS A 21 -6.06 16.24 7.76
C LYS A 21 -5.06 15.11 8.02
N SER A 22 -3.87 15.19 7.43
CA SER A 22 -2.82 14.19 7.63
C SER A 22 -2.19 14.32 9.01
N ALA A 23 -2.08 13.20 9.73
CA ALA A 23 -1.45 13.16 11.05
C ALA A 23 0.05 13.52 11.01
N LEU A 24 0.67 13.46 9.83
CA LEU A 24 2.07 13.86 9.62
C LEU A 24 2.26 15.37 9.81
N VAL A 25 1.29 16.19 9.37
CA VAL A 25 1.37 17.66 9.49
C VAL A 25 1.42 18.07 10.96
N LYS A 26 0.58 17.44 11.81
CA LYS A 26 0.54 17.76 13.25
C LYS A 26 1.63 17.04 14.06
N ARG A 27 2.04 15.83 13.66
CA ARG A 27 2.93 14.94 14.43
C ARG A 27 3.86 14.16 13.49
N ASN A 28 4.87 14.85 12.95
CA ASN A 28 5.88 14.26 12.06
C ASN A 28 6.95 13.45 12.81
N TYR A 29 6.51 12.50 13.64
CA TYR A 29 7.39 11.58 14.35
C TYR A 29 6.71 10.22 14.50
N PRO A 30 7.49 9.13 14.62
CA PRO A 30 6.96 7.78 14.75
C PRO A 30 5.92 7.67 15.88
N PRO A 31 4.96 6.75 15.76
CA PRO A 31 4.02 6.51 16.86
C PRO A 31 4.70 5.84 18.05
N GLY A 32 4.20 6.10 19.26
CA GLY A 32 4.68 5.50 20.52
C GLY A 32 5.35 6.51 21.45
N ILE A 33 5.65 6.08 22.68
CA ILE A 33 6.23 6.90 23.75
C ILE A 33 7.61 7.45 23.35
N HIS A 34 8.40 6.66 22.63
CA HIS A 34 9.72 7.08 22.12
C HIS A 34 9.66 7.86 20.81
N GLY A 35 8.47 8.06 20.24
CA GLY A 35 8.28 8.77 18.98
C GLY A 35 8.93 10.16 18.95
N PRO A 36 8.69 11.02 19.96
CA PRO A 36 9.30 12.36 20.02
C PRO A 36 10.83 12.36 20.06
N LYS A 37 11.47 11.26 20.47
CA LYS A 37 12.95 11.13 20.45
C LYS A 37 13.52 10.95 19.03
N GLY A 38 12.65 10.86 18.01
CA GLY A 38 13.06 10.74 16.61
C GLY A 38 13.34 9.31 16.16
N ARG A 39 13.91 9.19 14.95
CA ARG A 39 14.29 7.89 14.35
C ARG A 39 15.77 7.65 14.59
N LYS A 40 16.13 6.45 15.07
CA LYS A 40 17.52 5.98 15.04
C LYS A 40 17.95 5.77 13.58
N LYS A 41 19.26 5.89 13.31
CA LYS A 41 19.83 5.55 11.99
C LYS A 41 19.47 4.10 11.67
N PRO A 42 18.72 3.83 10.58
CA PRO A 42 18.32 2.47 10.25
C PRO A 42 19.52 1.69 9.70
N THR A 43 19.49 0.37 9.91
CA THR A 43 20.38 -0.56 9.20
C THR A 43 19.91 -0.72 7.76
N GLU A 44 20.76 -1.25 6.88
CA GLU A 44 20.40 -1.52 5.49
C GLU A 44 19.16 -2.43 5.37
N TYR A 45 19.12 -3.52 6.15
CA TYR A 45 17.94 -4.37 6.29
C TYR A 45 16.70 -3.58 6.74
N GLY A 46 16.87 -2.67 7.70
CA GLY A 46 15.78 -1.82 8.18
C GLY A 46 15.22 -0.90 7.10
N ILE A 47 16.08 -0.39 6.21
CA ILE A 47 15.69 0.41 5.05
C ILE A 47 14.88 -0.44 4.07
N GLN A 48 15.40 -1.61 3.66
CA GLN A 48 14.71 -2.52 2.74
C GLN A 48 13.36 -2.99 3.29
N LEU A 49 13.32 -3.34 4.59
CA LEU A 49 12.08 -3.70 5.26
C LEU A 49 11.09 -2.54 5.26
N ALA A 50 11.54 -1.32 5.54
CA ALA A 50 10.67 -0.14 5.53
C ALA A 50 10.08 0.10 4.14
N GLU A 51 10.88 0.02 3.07
CA GLU A 51 10.40 0.17 1.69
C GLU A 51 9.40 -0.94 1.30
N LYS A 52 9.67 -2.19 1.66
CA LYS A 52 8.73 -3.29 1.47
C LYS A 52 7.38 -3.00 2.14
N GLN A 53 7.42 -2.56 3.40
CA GLN A 53 6.20 -2.25 4.15
C GLN A 53 5.47 -1.03 3.57
N LYS A 54 6.19 0.01 3.11
CA LYS A 54 5.60 1.16 2.41
C LYS A 54 4.83 0.71 1.18
N ALA A 55 5.46 -0.07 0.30
CA ALA A 55 4.81 -0.59 -0.90
C ALA A 55 3.53 -1.39 -0.57
N LYS A 56 3.62 -2.28 0.43
CA LYS A 56 2.46 -3.08 0.89
C LYS A 56 1.29 -2.20 1.34
N VAL A 57 1.58 -1.15 2.10
CA VAL A 57 0.57 -0.23 2.63
C VAL A 57 -0.03 0.64 1.52
N ILE A 58 0.80 1.16 0.60
CA ILE A 58 0.35 2.03 -0.50
C ILE A 58 -0.66 1.27 -1.38
N TYR A 59 -0.31 0.07 -1.83
CA TYR A 59 -1.17 -0.76 -2.67
C TYR A 59 -2.26 -1.53 -1.90
N ASN A 60 -2.44 -1.24 -0.62
CA ASN A 60 -3.45 -1.87 0.24
C ASN A 60 -3.42 -3.42 0.20
N ILE A 61 -2.22 -4.00 0.21
CA ILE A 61 -2.04 -5.46 0.17
C ILE A 61 -2.19 -6.00 1.61
N LEU A 62 -3.10 -6.95 1.81
CA LEU A 62 -3.51 -7.37 3.16
C LEU A 62 -2.53 -8.36 3.80
N THR A 63 -1.87 -9.20 3.01
CA THR A 63 -1.02 -10.29 3.53
C THR A 63 0.39 -10.26 2.96
N GLU A 64 1.38 -10.58 3.80
CA GLU A 64 2.77 -10.78 3.36
C GLU A 64 2.88 -11.91 2.34
N LYS A 65 2.04 -12.95 2.47
CA LYS A 65 1.99 -14.07 1.52
C LYS A 65 1.65 -13.61 0.11
N GLN A 66 0.63 -12.76 -0.06
CA GLN A 66 0.27 -12.21 -1.37
C GLN A 66 1.38 -11.32 -1.94
N PHE A 67 2.02 -10.49 -1.12
CA PHE A 67 3.12 -9.65 -1.57
C PHE A 67 4.31 -10.50 -2.04
N LYS A 68 4.72 -11.49 -1.22
CA LYS A 68 5.79 -12.43 -1.57
C LYS A 68 5.48 -13.16 -2.87
N LEU A 69 4.27 -13.70 -3.02
CA LEU A 69 3.88 -14.39 -4.25
C LEU A 69 3.93 -13.48 -5.48
N THR A 70 3.54 -12.21 -5.32
CA THR A 70 3.61 -11.22 -6.42
C THR A 70 5.05 -10.90 -6.79
N PHE A 71 5.94 -10.80 -5.80
CA PHE A 71 7.37 -10.62 -6.03
C PHE A 71 8.01 -11.84 -6.71
N GLU A 72 7.68 -13.06 -6.30
CA GLU A 72 8.15 -14.28 -6.97
C GLU A 72 7.66 -14.33 -8.44
N ARG A 73 6.45 -13.86 -8.72
CA ARG A 73 5.95 -13.71 -10.09
C ARG A 73 6.73 -12.65 -10.86
N ALA A 74 6.99 -11.49 -10.25
CA ALA A 74 7.77 -10.41 -10.86
C ALA A 74 9.20 -10.87 -11.23
N LYS A 75 9.82 -11.69 -10.37
CA LYS A 75 11.16 -12.24 -10.59
C LYS A 75 11.25 -13.20 -11.78
N LYS A 76 10.14 -13.85 -12.14
CA LYS A 76 10.07 -14.76 -13.31
C LYS A 76 9.89 -14.02 -14.64
N ILE A 77 9.47 -12.77 -14.60
CA ILE A 77 9.32 -11.93 -15.80
C ILE A 77 10.70 -11.37 -16.13
N SER A 78 11.08 -11.39 -17.41
CA SER A 78 12.34 -10.81 -17.88
C SER A 78 12.39 -9.29 -17.64
N GLY A 79 13.61 -8.76 -17.48
CA GLY A 79 13.84 -7.33 -17.23
C GLY A 79 13.97 -6.96 -15.75
N ASP A 80 13.73 -5.69 -15.43
CA ASP A 80 13.87 -5.18 -14.06
C ASP A 80 12.75 -5.69 -13.15
N VAL A 81 13.12 -6.44 -12.11
CA VAL A 81 12.22 -7.01 -11.11
C VAL A 81 11.45 -5.92 -10.35
N GLY A 82 12.09 -4.77 -10.10
CA GLY A 82 11.46 -3.63 -9.41
C GLY A 82 10.30 -3.06 -10.23
N HIS A 83 10.56 -2.77 -11.50
CA HIS A 83 9.54 -2.34 -12.45
C HIS A 83 8.43 -3.38 -12.62
N ASN A 84 8.78 -4.65 -12.80
CA ASN A 84 7.83 -5.74 -12.97
C ASN A 84 6.90 -5.91 -11.75
N LEU A 85 7.45 -5.77 -10.53
CA LEU A 85 6.65 -5.80 -9.31
C LEU A 85 5.63 -4.66 -9.31
N LEU A 86 6.06 -3.43 -9.57
CA LEU A 86 5.18 -2.27 -9.60
C LEU A 86 4.09 -2.43 -10.67
N GLN A 87 4.46 -2.93 -11.85
CA GLN A 87 3.51 -3.18 -12.93
C GLN A 87 2.44 -4.21 -12.52
N LEU A 88 2.85 -5.32 -11.87
CA LEU A 88 1.90 -6.32 -11.36
C LEU A 88 0.98 -5.77 -10.28
N LEU A 89 1.49 -4.89 -9.41
CA LEU A 89 0.69 -4.23 -8.38
C LEU A 89 -0.31 -3.24 -8.97
N GLU A 90 0.09 -2.51 -10.01
CA GLU A 90 -0.78 -1.54 -10.68
C GLU A 90 -1.90 -2.23 -11.48
N LYS A 91 -1.60 -3.39 -12.09
CA LYS A 91 -2.54 -4.23 -12.86
C LYS A 91 -3.61 -4.92 -12.03
N ARG A 92 -3.53 -4.90 -10.69
CA ARG A 92 -4.55 -5.54 -9.85
C ARG A 92 -5.91 -4.87 -10.06
N PHE A 93 -6.96 -5.68 -10.23
CA PHE A 93 -8.29 -5.16 -10.56
C PHE A 93 -8.83 -4.15 -9.54
N ASP A 94 -8.62 -4.39 -8.24
CA ASP A 94 -8.98 -3.44 -7.18
C ASP A 94 -8.23 -2.10 -7.29
N ASN A 95 -6.97 -2.12 -7.73
CA ASN A 95 -6.20 -0.90 -7.95
C ASN A 95 -6.59 -0.19 -9.25
N VAL A 96 -6.92 -0.93 -10.31
CA VAL A 96 -7.44 -0.34 -11.56
C VAL A 96 -8.75 0.40 -11.31
N VAL A 97 -9.71 -0.21 -10.59
CA VAL A 97 -10.98 0.45 -10.20
C VAL A 97 -10.73 1.74 -9.42
N TYR A 98 -9.76 1.74 -8.50
CA TYR A 98 -9.37 2.95 -7.78
C TYR A 98 -8.73 4.01 -8.70
N ARG A 99 -7.87 3.61 -9.64
CA ARG A 99 -7.23 4.53 -10.60
C ARG A 99 -8.21 5.15 -11.59
N LEU A 100 -9.25 4.40 -11.97
CA LEU A 100 -10.35 4.89 -12.81
C LEU A 100 -11.29 5.87 -12.07
N GLY A 101 -11.11 6.08 -10.76
CA GLY A 101 -11.94 7.00 -9.98
C GLY A 101 -13.33 6.44 -9.61
N LEU A 102 -13.60 5.16 -9.90
CA LEU A 102 -14.86 4.49 -9.55
C LEU A 102 -14.98 4.20 -8.04
N ALA A 103 -13.90 4.37 -7.30
CA ALA A 103 -13.86 4.28 -5.84
C ALA A 103 -12.91 5.34 -5.27
N GLU A 104 -13.31 6.01 -4.19
CA GLU A 104 -12.52 7.05 -3.55
C GLU A 104 -11.28 6.51 -2.82
N THR A 105 -11.33 5.24 -2.39
CA THR A 105 -10.23 4.61 -1.66
C THR A 105 -9.96 3.18 -2.12
N ARG A 106 -8.70 2.75 -2.10
CA ARG A 106 -8.31 1.36 -2.43
C ARG A 106 -9.07 0.27 -1.64
N PRO A 107 -9.36 0.41 -0.33
CA PRO A 107 -10.19 -0.55 0.39
C PRO A 107 -11.63 -0.62 -0.12
N GLN A 108 -12.21 0.52 -0.48
CA GLN A 108 -13.56 0.58 -1.06
C GLN A 108 -13.58 -0.08 -2.44
N ALA A 109 -12.58 0.17 -3.28
CA ALA A 109 -12.43 -0.50 -4.57
C ALA A 109 -12.41 -2.02 -4.41
N ARG A 110 -11.64 -2.54 -3.44
CA ARG A 110 -11.62 -3.98 -3.14
C ARG A 110 -12.98 -4.49 -2.68
N GLN A 111 -13.70 -3.75 -1.85
CA GLN A 111 -15.04 -4.15 -1.41
C GLN A 111 -15.99 -4.26 -2.61
N LEU A 112 -15.98 -3.27 -3.50
CA LEU A 112 -16.83 -3.25 -4.69
C LEU A 112 -16.52 -4.41 -5.64
N VAL A 113 -15.23 -4.70 -5.83
CA VAL A 113 -14.75 -5.84 -6.61
C VAL A 113 -15.18 -7.16 -5.96
N ASN A 114 -14.97 -7.35 -4.66
CA ASN A 114 -15.32 -8.60 -3.98
C ASN A 114 -16.84 -8.85 -3.93
N HIS A 115 -17.64 -7.79 -3.88
CA HIS A 115 -19.11 -7.87 -3.99
C HIS A 115 -19.57 -7.97 -5.45
N ALA A 116 -18.62 -7.91 -6.39
CA ALA A 116 -18.80 -8.12 -7.81
C ALA A 116 -19.82 -7.17 -8.44
N HIS A 117 -19.65 -5.89 -8.12
CA HIS A 117 -20.34 -4.76 -8.75
C HIS A 117 -19.81 -4.43 -10.15
N PHE A 118 -18.74 -5.09 -10.59
CA PHE A 118 -18.11 -4.84 -11.88
C PHE A 118 -18.08 -6.10 -12.75
N LEU A 119 -18.15 -5.89 -14.06
CA LEU A 119 -17.95 -6.93 -15.06
C LEU A 119 -16.63 -6.65 -15.80
N VAL A 120 -15.82 -7.69 -16.00
CA VAL A 120 -14.63 -7.63 -16.86
C VAL A 120 -14.95 -8.41 -18.13
N ASN A 121 -14.97 -7.73 -19.27
CA ASN A 121 -15.32 -8.32 -20.57
C ASN A 121 -16.65 -9.10 -20.52
N GLY A 122 -17.67 -8.52 -19.87
CA GLY A 122 -19.01 -9.10 -19.74
C GLY A 122 -19.16 -10.21 -18.68
N LYS A 123 -18.09 -10.59 -17.96
CA LYS A 123 -18.14 -11.62 -16.91
C LYS A 123 -17.94 -11.03 -15.53
N LYS A 124 -18.68 -11.56 -14.55
CA LYS A 124 -18.55 -11.23 -13.13
C LYS A 124 -17.21 -11.75 -12.59
N VAL A 125 -16.50 -10.92 -11.82
CA VAL A 125 -15.17 -11.20 -11.25
C VAL A 125 -15.19 -10.96 -9.75
#